data_AF-A0A855FJJ0-F1
#
_entry.id   AF-A0A855FJJ0-F1
#
_cell.length_a   1.000
_cell.length_b   1.000
_cell.length_c   1.000
_cell.angle_alpha   90.00
_cell.angle_beta   90.00
_cell.angle_gamma   90.00
#
_symmetry.space_group_name_H-M   'P 1'
#
loop_
_entity.id
_entity.type
_entity.pdbx_description
1 polymer ?
#
loop_
_entity_poly.entity_id
_entity_poly.type
_entity_poly.pdbx_seq_one_letter_code
_entity_poly.pdbx_strand_id
1 'polypeptide(L)'
;MENFIKILDEKGIRYTVVNDAISVYQNLDFFQTNLKDLPANLTVYGGLTLSSTKIKKLPDNLTVQGQLCLGRTQIKELPADLKVGGYLYLNYTAITILPEDLTVNGDLSIHCTKIEKLPENLTVVGNLDASETAITKLPDKFNIKGSICLKDSQINILPDNLQVNGDLDLSNTQINQLPANLNVAGNLNLHNTRISKLPDDLVVGRSLYLSNTDIEKLPPNLTINRNLTLDGTKIKKLPENLTVNGWLSLADTKIYQLLKNYNGTFNKLNLTFYRLKKLPDNIRIRNDLNLEFSDIKKLPDNLSINGDLILAESGIEKLPKNLSVGGALYLEYTDIKKLPKNLSVGGTLNLQGTKVKKLPKNFNVKSGLDISFTAIDRLPENLQEINKLILTGTKIRNLPDKLRIETDLTISESKINKLPDNLYVGDTLDISKTKIKSLPAGLKVGKCIILHDTKISKLPNNLKLSHGINLKNTAIRYLPENLDVRWLRLSLNKIKNIAYRKNCTSTKKTIFAAYLHEEFKIFMNEFLIGNLEQFEQYADKEFYKPEASELKQAARDCVAQLQQKLSVK
;
A
#
# COMPACT_ATOMS: atom_id res chain seq x y z
N MET A 1 -15.05 45.30 8.40
CA MET A 1 -16.35 44.66 8.18
C MET A 1 -16.72 44.66 6.69
N GLU A 2 -16.83 45.83 6.05
CA GLU A 2 -17.21 45.99 4.63
C GLU A 2 -16.43 45.10 3.66
N ASN A 3 -15.10 45.07 3.75
CA ASN A 3 -14.26 44.22 2.89
C ASN A 3 -14.60 42.72 3.02
N PHE A 4 -14.97 42.25 4.20
CA PHE A 4 -15.33 40.85 4.42
C PHE A 4 -16.70 40.54 3.82
N ILE A 5 -17.67 41.43 4.01
CA ILE A 5 -19.01 41.32 3.39
C ILE A 5 -18.89 41.22 1.87
N LYS A 6 -18.08 42.08 1.24
CA LYS A 6 -17.84 42.02 -0.20
C LYS A 6 -17.35 40.64 -0.66
N ILE A 7 -16.45 40.02 0.11
CA ILE A 7 -15.96 38.66 -0.19
C ILE A 7 -17.08 37.62 -0.06
N LEU A 8 -17.98 37.77 0.92
CA LEU A 8 -19.14 36.88 1.06
C LEU A 8 -20.09 37.01 -0.13
N ASP A 9 -20.39 38.25 -0.54
CA ASP A 9 -21.25 38.55 -1.70
C ASP A 9 -20.68 37.98 -3.01
N GLU A 10 -19.39 38.21 -3.26
CA GLU A 10 -18.68 37.67 -4.44
C GLU A 10 -18.71 36.13 -4.50
N LYS A 11 -18.73 35.47 -3.33
CA LYS A 11 -18.79 34.02 -3.22
C LYS A 11 -20.24 33.47 -3.13
N GLY A 12 -21.26 34.33 -3.14
CA GLY A 12 -22.66 33.95 -3.00
C GLY A 12 -22.97 33.27 -1.66
N ILE A 13 -22.26 33.66 -0.60
CA ILE A 13 -22.38 33.05 0.74
C ILE A 13 -23.52 33.71 1.50
N ARG A 14 -24.39 32.90 2.12
CA ARG A 14 -25.51 33.42 2.92
C ARG A 14 -25.03 33.88 4.30
N TYR A 15 -25.35 35.14 4.64
CA TYR A 15 -25.05 35.71 5.94
C TYR A 15 -26.16 36.67 6.41
N THR A 16 -26.16 36.99 7.71
CA THR A 16 -26.97 38.07 8.30
C THR A 16 -26.07 39.01 9.09
N VAL A 17 -26.47 40.28 9.20
CA VAL A 17 -25.80 41.29 10.02
C VAL A 17 -26.82 41.91 10.97
N VAL A 18 -26.60 41.80 12.27
CA VAL A 18 -27.46 42.38 13.31
C VAL A 18 -26.56 42.99 14.39
N ASN A 19 -26.74 44.28 14.70
CA ASN A 19 -25.95 44.98 15.72
C ASN A 19 -24.43 44.74 15.59
N ASP A 20 -23.87 44.93 14.39
CA ASP A 20 -22.46 44.72 14.06
C ASP A 20 -21.93 43.28 14.23
N ALA A 21 -22.80 42.29 14.48
CA ALA A 21 -22.46 40.88 14.48
C ALA A 21 -22.79 40.24 13.12
N ILE A 22 -21.86 39.46 12.58
CA ILE A 22 -22.04 38.75 11.31
C ILE A 22 -22.27 37.26 11.61
N SER A 23 -23.37 36.71 11.10
CA SER A 23 -23.67 35.28 11.18
C SER A 23 -23.63 34.64 9.80
N VAL A 24 -22.81 33.59 9.64
CA VAL A 24 -22.68 32.81 8.39
C VAL A 24 -23.16 31.39 8.61
N TYR A 25 -24.12 30.94 7.81
CA TYR A 25 -24.86 29.69 8.03
C TYR A 25 -24.31 28.46 7.29
N GLN A 26 -23.13 28.60 6.70
CA GLN A 26 -22.48 27.58 5.86
C GLN A 26 -20.97 27.56 6.12
N ASN A 27 -20.27 26.65 5.45
CA ASN A 27 -18.81 26.59 5.51
C ASN A 27 -18.18 27.80 4.81
N LEU A 28 -17.12 28.34 5.43
CA LEU A 28 -16.26 29.38 4.88
C LEU A 28 -14.90 28.79 4.57
N ASP A 29 -14.52 28.80 3.29
CA ASP A 29 -13.22 28.34 2.85
C ASP A 29 -12.40 29.49 2.23
N PHE A 30 -11.32 29.83 2.94
CA PHE A 30 -10.33 30.82 2.56
C PHE A 30 -8.94 30.21 2.37
N PHE A 31 -8.83 28.89 2.19
CA PHE A 31 -7.57 28.19 1.99
C PHE A 31 -6.70 28.88 0.93
N GLN A 32 -5.44 29.17 1.30
CA GLN A 32 -4.44 29.80 0.41
C GLN A 32 -4.84 31.15 -0.19
N THR A 33 -5.78 31.87 0.43
CA THR A 33 -6.15 33.23 -0.01
C THR A 33 -5.25 34.31 0.61
N ASN A 34 -5.32 35.53 0.08
CA ASN A 34 -4.65 36.72 0.63
C ASN A 34 -5.42 37.35 1.81
N LEU A 35 -6.37 36.65 2.44
CA LEU A 35 -7.13 37.17 3.57
C LEU A 35 -6.19 37.59 4.71
N LYS A 36 -6.36 38.82 5.20
CA LYS A 36 -5.49 39.42 6.23
C LYS A 36 -6.15 39.52 7.60
N ASP A 37 -7.46 39.73 7.64
CA ASP A 37 -8.20 40.00 8.87
C ASP A 37 -9.63 39.45 8.74
N LEU A 38 -10.26 39.15 9.88
CA LEU A 38 -11.69 38.85 10.01
C LEU A 38 -12.38 39.96 10.81
N PRO A 39 -13.69 40.19 10.60
CA PRO A 39 -14.44 41.15 11.40
C PRO A 39 -14.63 40.64 12.84
N ALA A 40 -14.75 41.57 13.80
CA ALA A 40 -15.20 41.27 15.16
C ALA A 40 -16.61 40.66 15.16
N ASN A 41 -16.98 39.93 16.23
CA ASN A 41 -18.31 39.36 16.43
C ASN A 41 -18.79 38.46 15.27
N LEU A 42 -17.86 37.69 14.69
CA LEU A 42 -18.16 36.75 13.62
C LEU A 42 -18.63 35.40 14.20
N THR A 43 -19.80 34.94 13.77
CA THR A 43 -20.31 33.59 14.03
C THR A 43 -20.38 32.80 12.74
N VAL A 44 -19.75 31.62 12.72
CA VAL A 44 -19.81 30.67 11.61
C VAL A 44 -20.47 29.39 12.10
N TYR A 45 -21.66 29.08 11.60
CA TYR A 45 -22.39 27.85 11.96
C TYR A 45 -21.80 26.62 11.26
N GLY A 46 -21.14 26.80 10.12
CA GLY A 46 -20.34 25.76 9.46
C GLY A 46 -18.89 25.71 9.95
N GLY A 47 -18.02 25.10 9.15
CA GLY A 47 -16.58 25.14 9.32
C GLY A 47 -15.94 26.40 8.74
N LEU A 48 -14.82 26.84 9.34
CA LEU A 48 -14.02 27.99 8.93
C LEU A 48 -12.58 27.55 8.62
N THR A 49 -12.21 27.57 7.34
CA THR A 49 -10.85 27.26 6.88
C THR A 49 -10.08 28.53 6.57
N LEU A 50 -9.06 28.82 7.39
CA LEU A 50 -8.13 29.95 7.25
C LEU A 50 -6.71 29.48 6.91
N SER A 51 -6.51 28.18 6.71
CA SER A 51 -5.18 27.60 6.51
C SER A 51 -4.43 28.25 5.36
N SER A 52 -3.14 28.55 5.58
CA SER A 52 -2.25 29.20 4.59
C SER A 52 -2.72 30.58 4.11
N THR A 53 -3.49 31.32 4.93
CA THR A 53 -3.80 32.74 4.70
C THR A 53 -2.75 33.67 5.32
N LYS A 54 -2.90 34.98 5.11
CA LYS A 54 -2.04 36.03 5.70
C LYS A 54 -2.58 36.55 7.04
N ILE A 55 -3.58 35.89 7.62
CA ILE A 55 -4.17 36.30 8.89
C ILE A 55 -3.16 36.17 10.04
N LYS A 56 -3.15 37.18 10.91
CA LYS A 56 -2.20 37.29 12.03
C LYS A 56 -2.85 37.19 13.41
N LYS A 57 -4.16 37.42 13.50
CA LYS A 57 -4.95 37.33 14.75
C LYS A 57 -6.37 36.89 14.42
N LEU A 58 -6.99 36.12 15.31
CA LEU A 58 -8.44 35.92 15.30
C LEU A 58 -9.13 37.10 16.00
N PRO A 59 -10.33 37.48 15.55
CA PRO A 59 -11.11 38.52 16.23
C PRO A 59 -11.65 38.01 17.57
N ASP A 60 -11.87 38.95 18.49
CA ASP A 60 -12.57 38.66 19.75
C ASP A 60 -14.01 38.22 19.47
N ASN A 61 -14.59 37.39 20.35
CA ASN A 61 -15.92 36.79 20.21
C ASN A 61 -16.12 35.94 18.94
N LEU A 62 -15.06 35.42 18.32
CA LEU A 62 -15.19 34.48 17.21
C LEU A 62 -15.84 33.18 17.68
N THR A 63 -16.98 32.84 17.09
CA THR A 63 -17.67 31.56 17.34
C THR A 63 -17.68 30.71 16.07
N VAL A 64 -17.20 29.48 16.14
CA VAL A 64 -17.25 28.52 15.03
C VAL A 64 -17.93 27.24 15.53
N GLN A 65 -19.14 26.96 15.05
CA GLN A 65 -19.85 25.74 15.49
C GLN A 65 -19.33 24.48 14.79
N GLY A 66 -18.77 24.60 13.59
CA GLY A 66 -18.09 23.51 12.90
C GLY A 66 -16.60 23.42 13.22
N GLN A 67 -15.83 22.95 12.25
CA GLN A 67 -14.36 22.87 12.33
C GLN A 67 -13.69 24.24 12.13
N LEU A 68 -12.57 24.49 12.79
CA LEU A 68 -11.71 25.67 12.61
C LEU A 68 -10.30 25.23 12.20
N CYS A 69 -9.89 25.58 10.98
CA CYS A 69 -8.59 25.21 10.42
C CYS A 69 -7.70 26.45 10.29
N LEU A 70 -6.64 26.55 11.11
CA LEU A 70 -5.70 27.67 11.17
C LEU A 70 -4.31 27.33 10.66
N GLY A 71 -4.13 26.15 10.07
CA GLY A 71 -2.80 25.61 9.80
C GLY A 71 -1.96 26.49 8.88
N ARG A 72 -0.66 26.62 9.17
CA ARG A 72 0.29 27.47 8.40
C ARG A 72 -0.12 28.94 8.30
N THR A 73 -0.79 29.48 9.31
CA THR A 73 -1.05 30.93 9.45
C THR A 73 0.01 31.59 10.33
N GLN A 74 0.01 32.93 10.38
CA GLN A 74 0.91 33.70 11.25
C GLN A 74 0.28 34.02 12.62
N ILE A 75 -0.82 33.35 12.96
CA ILE A 75 -1.50 33.52 14.26
C ILE A 75 -0.55 33.10 15.39
N LYS A 76 -0.48 33.93 16.42
CA LYS A 76 0.38 33.73 17.61
C LYS A 76 -0.39 33.39 18.88
N GLU A 77 -1.67 33.72 18.94
CA GLU A 77 -2.52 33.53 20.11
C GLU A 77 -3.95 33.21 19.68
N LEU A 78 -4.65 32.44 20.52
CA LEU A 78 -6.09 32.23 20.41
C LEU A 78 -6.81 33.17 21.37
N PRO A 79 -8.00 33.69 21.01
CA PRO A 79 -8.87 34.39 21.95
C PRO A 79 -9.21 33.50 23.15
N ALA A 80 -9.25 34.07 24.36
CA ALA A 80 -9.52 33.33 25.59
C ALA A 80 -10.93 32.71 25.61
N ASP A 81 -11.87 33.32 24.90
CA ASP A 81 -13.29 32.97 24.80
C ASP A 81 -13.61 32.15 23.53
N LEU A 82 -12.60 31.68 22.79
CA LEU A 82 -12.78 30.94 21.54
C LEU A 82 -13.62 29.68 21.76
N LYS A 83 -14.71 29.54 21.01
CA LYS A 83 -15.59 28.37 21.02
C LYS A 83 -15.54 27.66 19.67
N VAL A 84 -15.14 26.38 19.69
CA VAL A 84 -15.11 25.50 18.52
C VAL A 84 -16.01 24.29 18.76
N GLY A 85 -17.11 24.21 18.02
CA GLY A 85 -18.10 23.14 18.14
C GLY A 85 -17.72 21.84 17.40
N GLY A 86 -16.66 21.86 16.59
CA GLY A 86 -16.10 20.69 15.90
C GLY A 86 -14.59 20.54 16.10
N TYR A 87 -13.85 20.31 15.01
CA TYR A 87 -12.40 20.11 15.02
C TYR A 87 -11.61 21.41 15.12
N LEU A 88 -10.46 21.42 15.80
CA LEU A 88 -9.56 22.56 15.87
C LEU A 88 -8.16 22.16 15.37
N TYR A 89 -7.74 22.70 14.23
CA TYR A 89 -6.44 22.39 13.62
C TYR A 89 -5.53 23.61 13.61
N LEU A 90 -4.45 23.57 14.40
CA LEU A 90 -3.50 24.66 14.64
C LEU A 90 -2.12 24.40 14.02
N ASN A 91 -2.04 23.45 13.09
CA ASN A 91 -0.79 22.83 12.68
C ASN A 91 0.16 23.85 12.03
N TYR A 92 1.44 23.82 12.38
CA TYR A 92 2.44 24.75 11.84
C TYR A 92 2.10 26.24 12.04
N THR A 93 1.41 26.58 13.14
CA THR A 93 1.19 27.99 13.53
C THR A 93 2.29 28.46 14.47
N ALA A 94 2.35 29.78 14.70
CA ALA A 94 3.26 30.37 15.67
C ALA A 94 2.65 30.44 17.09
N ILE A 95 1.56 29.70 17.34
CA ILE A 95 0.89 29.65 18.64
C ILE A 95 1.80 28.95 19.65
N THR A 96 1.90 29.55 20.84
CA THR A 96 2.73 29.05 21.96
C THR A 96 1.92 28.64 23.18
N ILE A 97 0.66 29.08 23.30
CA ILE A 97 -0.21 28.84 24.46
C ILE A 97 -1.64 28.57 23.98
N LEU A 98 -2.32 27.62 24.63
CA LEU A 98 -3.76 27.39 24.48
C LEU A 98 -4.52 28.10 25.61
N PRO A 99 -5.76 28.57 25.39
CA PRO A 99 -6.62 29.11 26.46
C PRO A 99 -6.84 28.09 27.59
N GLU A 100 -6.87 28.54 28.85
CA GLU A 100 -6.93 27.66 30.02
C GLU A 100 -8.14 26.73 30.03
N ASP A 101 -9.32 27.24 29.64
CA ASP A 101 -10.59 26.49 29.63
C ASP A 101 -11.01 26.06 28.21
N LEU A 102 -10.04 25.86 27.31
CA LEU A 102 -10.31 25.46 25.93
C LEU A 102 -11.11 24.14 25.88
N THR A 103 -12.28 24.20 25.25
CA THR A 103 -13.13 23.04 24.96
C THR A 103 -13.23 22.83 23.45
N VAL A 104 -12.91 21.61 23.00
CA VAL A 104 -13.02 21.18 21.60
C VAL A 104 -13.95 19.96 21.53
N ASN A 105 -15.08 20.09 20.85
CA ASN A 105 -16.08 19.03 20.74
C ASN A 105 -15.72 17.93 19.72
N GLY A 106 -14.65 18.12 18.94
CA GLY A 106 -14.04 17.09 18.11
C GLY A 106 -12.55 16.91 18.44
N ASP A 107 -11.75 16.60 17.44
CA ASP A 107 -10.29 16.50 17.49
C ASP A 107 -9.60 17.87 17.61
N LEU A 108 -8.49 17.89 18.36
CA LEU A 108 -7.55 19.00 18.47
C LEU A 108 -6.21 18.57 17.90
N SER A 109 -5.68 19.30 16.91
CA SER A 109 -4.30 19.12 16.46
C SER A 109 -3.51 20.41 16.67
N ILE A 110 -2.41 20.29 17.40
CA ILE A 110 -1.40 21.32 17.64
C ILE A 110 -0.04 20.88 17.08
N HIS A 111 -0.06 20.00 16.09
CA HIS A 111 1.12 19.42 15.45
C HIS A 111 2.08 20.49 14.92
N CYS A 112 3.38 20.31 15.16
CA CYS A 112 4.44 21.25 14.76
C CYS A 112 4.19 22.71 15.22
N THR A 113 3.64 22.89 16.42
CA THR A 113 3.55 24.20 17.08
C THR A 113 4.65 24.37 18.12
N LYS A 114 4.79 25.59 18.66
CA LYS A 114 5.73 25.90 19.74
C LYS A 114 5.07 25.84 21.12
N ILE A 115 3.95 25.12 21.24
CA ILE A 115 3.28 24.93 22.52
C ILE A 115 4.17 24.09 23.43
N GLU A 116 4.40 24.58 24.65
CA GLU A 116 5.25 23.95 25.66
C GLU A 116 4.46 23.23 26.76
N LYS A 117 3.18 23.58 26.93
CA LYS A 117 2.30 23.02 27.97
C LYS A 117 0.85 22.97 27.49
N LEU A 118 0.13 21.93 27.91
CA LEU A 118 -1.32 21.88 27.79
C LEU A 118 -1.98 22.48 29.05
N PRO A 119 -3.15 23.13 28.92
CA PRO A 119 -3.94 23.60 30.06
C PRO A 119 -4.45 22.49 30.98
N GLU A 120 -4.60 22.78 32.28
CA GLU A 120 -5.11 21.83 33.30
C GLU A 120 -6.61 21.51 33.15
N ASN A 121 -7.38 22.33 32.41
CA ASN A 121 -8.81 22.10 32.18
C ASN A 121 -9.12 21.74 30.72
N LEU A 122 -8.10 21.43 29.92
CA LEU A 122 -8.27 21.12 28.50
C LEU A 122 -9.26 19.96 28.31
N THR A 123 -10.32 20.22 27.57
CA THR A 123 -11.34 19.21 27.23
C THR A 123 -11.39 19.00 25.72
N VAL A 124 -11.15 17.77 25.27
CA VAL A 124 -11.22 17.35 23.88
C VAL A 124 -12.08 16.09 23.80
N VAL A 125 -13.24 16.19 23.14
CA VAL A 125 -14.15 15.04 22.99
C VAL A 125 -13.63 14.03 21.96
N GLY A 126 -12.80 14.48 21.02
CA GLY A 126 -12.12 13.62 20.05
C GLY A 126 -10.69 13.27 20.45
N ASN A 127 -9.83 13.20 19.45
CA ASN A 127 -8.39 12.91 19.58
C ASN A 127 -7.56 14.18 19.81
N LEU A 128 -6.42 14.04 20.50
CA LEU A 128 -5.38 15.06 20.57
C LEU A 128 -4.18 14.63 19.75
N ASP A 129 -3.77 15.47 18.79
CA ASP A 129 -2.48 15.39 18.14
C ASP A 129 -1.58 16.55 18.57
N ALA A 130 -0.61 16.24 19.42
CA ALA A 130 0.40 17.12 19.96
C ALA A 130 1.81 16.70 19.53
N SER A 131 1.92 16.02 18.39
CA SER A 131 3.20 15.59 17.84
C SER A 131 4.09 16.76 17.39
N GLU A 132 5.41 16.55 17.46
CA GLU A 132 6.42 17.55 17.08
C GLU A 132 6.26 18.90 17.82
N THR A 133 5.84 18.85 19.09
CA THR A 133 5.73 20.03 19.97
C THR A 133 6.84 20.07 21.02
N ALA A 134 6.96 21.19 21.73
CA ALA A 134 7.88 21.37 22.84
C ALA A 134 7.29 20.90 24.19
N ILE A 135 6.15 20.21 24.19
CA ILE A 135 5.49 19.73 25.42
C ILE A 135 6.41 18.76 26.15
N THR A 136 6.65 19.01 27.43
CA THR A 136 7.54 18.20 28.29
C THR A 136 6.79 17.33 29.29
N LYS A 137 5.58 17.73 29.69
CA LYS A 137 4.68 16.96 30.57
C LYS A 137 3.21 17.12 30.16
N LEU A 138 2.40 16.09 30.42
CA LEU A 138 0.94 16.22 30.43
C LEU A 138 0.48 16.77 31.80
N PRO A 139 -0.61 17.56 31.84
CA PRO A 139 -1.17 18.07 33.09
C PRO A 139 -1.81 16.95 33.92
N ASP A 140 -1.98 17.18 35.23
CA ASP A 140 -2.57 16.19 36.14
C ASP A 140 -4.08 16.04 35.91
N LYS A 141 -4.70 17.14 35.45
CA LYS A 141 -6.10 17.17 35.05
C LYS A 141 -6.19 17.54 33.58
N PHE A 142 -6.95 16.76 32.83
CA PHE A 142 -7.43 17.06 31.49
C PHE A 142 -8.44 15.98 31.09
N ASN A 143 -9.21 16.22 30.03
CA ASN A 143 -10.20 15.26 29.55
C ASN A 143 -10.10 15.10 28.04
N ILE A 144 -9.38 14.07 27.59
CA ILE A 144 -9.33 13.66 26.18
C ILE A 144 -10.03 12.32 26.06
N LYS A 145 -11.15 12.28 25.32
CA LYS A 145 -11.95 11.05 25.18
C LYS A 145 -11.46 10.11 24.09
N GLY A 146 -10.63 10.57 23.16
CA GLY A 146 -10.06 9.77 22.08
C GLY A 146 -8.61 9.33 22.32
N SER A 147 -7.85 9.28 21.24
CA SER A 147 -6.42 8.97 21.20
C SER A 147 -5.56 10.20 21.52
N ILE A 148 -4.33 9.96 21.98
CA ILE A 148 -3.33 11.00 22.26
C ILE A 148 -2.05 10.68 21.46
N CYS A 149 -1.64 11.59 20.58
CA CYS A 149 -0.38 11.52 19.86
C CYS A 149 0.59 12.59 20.38
N LEU A 150 1.72 12.15 20.95
CA LEU A 150 2.82 12.97 21.44
C LEU A 150 4.13 12.63 20.71
N LYS A 151 4.04 11.92 19.58
CA LYS A 151 5.17 11.50 18.76
C LYS A 151 6.11 12.65 18.45
N ASP A 152 7.43 12.41 18.51
CA ASP A 152 8.47 13.40 18.23
C ASP A 152 8.43 14.68 19.11
N SER A 153 7.66 14.68 20.20
CA SER A 153 7.65 15.80 21.16
C SER A 153 8.75 15.65 22.23
N GLN A 154 8.89 16.67 23.08
CA GLN A 154 9.84 16.66 24.19
C GLN A 154 9.32 16.01 25.48
N ILE A 155 8.19 15.28 25.38
CA ILE A 155 7.52 14.69 26.55
C ILE A 155 8.47 13.72 27.26
N ASN A 156 8.56 13.85 28.58
CA ASN A 156 9.35 12.98 29.43
C ASN A 156 8.63 12.53 30.70
N ILE A 157 7.49 13.15 31.05
CA ILE A 157 6.67 12.82 32.21
C ILE A 157 5.20 12.69 31.80
N LEU A 158 4.53 11.65 32.29
CA LEU A 158 3.08 11.46 32.23
C LEU A 158 2.51 11.49 33.65
N PRO A 159 1.25 11.95 33.85
CA PRO A 159 0.61 11.94 35.15
C PRO A 159 0.26 10.53 35.62
N ASP A 160 0.20 10.34 36.94
CA ASP A 160 -0.24 9.09 37.55
C ASP A 160 -1.69 8.75 37.19
N ASN A 161 -1.99 7.44 37.10
CA ASN A 161 -3.34 6.93 36.78
C ASN A 161 -3.88 7.38 35.40
N LEU A 162 -3.01 7.78 34.48
CA LEU A 162 -3.41 8.19 33.13
C LEU A 162 -4.26 7.11 32.45
N GLN A 163 -5.48 7.49 32.04
CA GLN A 163 -6.39 6.65 31.25
C GLN A 163 -6.51 7.21 29.84
N VAL A 164 -6.26 6.39 28.82
CA VAL A 164 -6.42 6.74 27.41
C VAL A 164 -7.43 5.79 26.76
N ASN A 165 -8.58 6.32 26.34
CA ASN A 165 -9.66 5.54 25.72
C ASN A 165 -9.34 5.08 24.29
N GLY A 166 -8.40 5.77 23.61
CA GLY A 166 -7.90 5.42 22.28
C GLY A 166 -6.48 4.87 22.31
N ASP A 167 -5.72 5.22 21.29
CA ASP A 167 -4.30 4.92 21.17
C ASP A 167 -3.45 5.99 21.87
N LEU A 168 -2.28 5.60 22.39
CA LEU A 168 -1.27 6.51 22.95
C LEU A 168 0.04 6.35 22.17
N ASP A 169 0.43 7.38 21.43
CA ASP A 169 1.70 7.41 20.70
C ASP A 169 2.72 8.33 21.37
N LEU A 170 3.79 7.73 21.89
CA LEU A 170 4.93 8.38 22.54
C LEU A 170 6.23 8.09 21.79
N SER A 171 6.15 7.65 20.53
CA SER A 171 7.33 7.28 19.76
C SER A 171 8.28 8.46 19.54
N ASN A 172 9.58 8.18 19.55
CA ASN A 172 10.67 9.16 19.43
C ASN A 172 10.65 10.29 20.50
N THR A 173 10.09 10.02 21.68
CA THR A 173 10.08 10.99 22.80
C THR A 173 11.21 10.71 23.80
N GLN A 174 11.36 11.60 24.79
CA GLN A 174 12.38 11.46 25.85
C GLN A 174 11.89 10.66 27.06
N ILE A 175 10.71 10.02 26.96
CA ILE A 175 10.14 9.25 28.06
C ILE A 175 11.04 8.06 28.43
N ASN A 176 11.28 7.91 29.73
CA ASN A 176 12.17 6.88 30.29
C ASN A 176 11.48 6.01 31.36
N GLN A 177 10.31 6.42 31.85
CA GLN A 177 9.44 5.68 32.76
C GLN A 177 7.97 5.93 32.41
N LEU A 178 7.12 4.93 32.63
CA LEU A 178 5.66 5.06 32.57
C LEU A 178 5.09 5.19 33.99
N PRO A 179 3.98 5.92 34.17
CA PRO A 179 3.33 6.06 35.46
C PRO A 179 2.65 4.76 35.91
N ALA A 180 2.42 4.63 37.21
CA ALA A 180 1.60 3.55 37.77
C ALA A 180 0.16 3.66 37.27
N ASN A 181 -0.52 2.52 37.18
CA ASN A 181 -1.90 2.36 36.72
C ASN A 181 -2.19 2.94 35.30
N LEU A 182 -1.16 3.04 34.45
CA LEU A 182 -1.35 3.46 33.06
C LEU A 182 -2.25 2.46 32.33
N ASN A 183 -3.35 2.96 31.78
CA ASN A 183 -4.30 2.16 31.01
C ASN A 183 -4.55 2.79 29.64
N VAL A 184 -4.26 2.03 28.58
CA VAL A 184 -4.48 2.42 27.20
C VAL A 184 -5.42 1.41 26.56
N ALA A 185 -6.66 1.79 26.28
CA ALA A 185 -7.66 0.88 25.71
C ALA A 185 -7.31 0.47 24.25
N GLY A 186 -6.55 1.30 23.55
CA GLY A 186 -6.04 1.06 22.21
C GLY A 186 -4.62 0.50 22.17
N ASN A 187 -3.82 1.01 21.24
CA ASN A 187 -2.41 0.70 21.07
C ASN A 187 -1.53 1.65 21.89
N LEU A 188 -0.42 1.13 22.43
CA LEU A 188 0.63 1.93 23.07
C LEU A 188 1.91 1.86 22.22
N ASN A 189 2.34 2.99 21.68
CA ASN A 189 3.56 3.10 20.89
C ASN A 189 4.67 3.81 21.68
N LEU A 190 5.75 3.07 21.97
CA LEU A 190 6.94 3.53 22.70
C LEU A 190 8.20 3.39 21.85
N HIS A 191 8.06 3.25 20.53
CA HIS A 191 9.18 3.07 19.61
C HIS A 191 10.23 4.17 19.77
N ASN A 192 11.52 3.80 19.76
CA ASN A 192 12.66 4.72 19.92
C ASN A 192 12.59 5.62 21.18
N THR A 193 12.04 5.11 22.29
CA THR A 193 12.09 5.79 23.61
C THR A 193 13.17 5.18 24.49
N ARG A 194 13.46 5.79 25.64
CA ARG A 194 14.44 5.30 26.62
C ARG A 194 13.81 4.45 27.73
N ILE A 195 12.60 3.93 27.51
CA ILE A 195 11.93 3.04 28.45
C ILE A 195 12.79 1.80 28.70
N SER A 196 13.11 1.54 29.97
CA SER A 196 13.90 0.37 30.39
C SER A 196 13.10 -0.66 31.19
N LYS A 197 11.90 -0.28 31.68
CA LYS A 197 10.96 -1.12 32.44
C LYS A 197 9.53 -0.68 32.16
N LEU A 198 8.60 -1.63 32.20
CA LEU A 198 7.16 -1.36 32.21
C LEU A 198 6.61 -1.56 33.63
N PRO A 199 5.58 -0.79 34.04
CA PRO A 199 4.84 -1.04 35.27
C PRO A 199 4.19 -2.43 35.26
N ASP A 200 4.13 -3.09 36.42
CA ASP A 200 3.55 -4.43 36.55
C ASP A 200 2.02 -4.45 36.33
N ASP A 201 1.38 -3.30 36.55
CA ASP A 201 -0.05 -3.02 36.42
C ASP A 201 -0.44 -2.39 35.06
N LEU A 202 0.49 -2.31 34.11
CA LEU A 202 0.24 -1.74 32.78
C LEU A 202 -0.85 -2.51 32.03
N VAL A 203 -1.87 -1.78 31.56
CA VAL A 203 -2.94 -2.34 30.71
C VAL A 203 -2.88 -1.73 29.31
N VAL A 204 -2.77 -2.60 28.29
CA VAL A 204 -2.83 -2.22 26.87
C VAL A 204 -3.87 -3.08 26.16
N GLY A 205 -4.94 -2.46 25.68
CA GLY A 205 -6.10 -3.18 25.13
C GLY A 205 -5.85 -3.82 23.77
N ARG A 206 -4.88 -3.34 22.98
CA ARG A 206 -4.57 -3.84 21.63
C ARG A 206 -3.10 -4.24 21.46
N SER A 207 -2.27 -3.35 20.91
CA SER A 207 -0.88 -3.63 20.54
C SER A 207 0.10 -2.79 21.36
N LEU A 208 1.29 -3.33 21.61
CA LEU A 208 2.37 -2.66 22.31
C LEU A 208 3.63 -2.64 21.44
N TYR A 209 4.11 -1.44 21.10
CA TYR A 209 5.28 -1.26 20.26
C TYR A 209 6.46 -0.77 21.09
N LEU A 210 7.48 -1.61 21.27
CA LEU A 210 8.67 -1.34 22.10
C LEU A 210 9.97 -1.38 21.28
N SER A 211 9.88 -1.41 19.94
CA SER A 211 11.06 -1.53 19.10
C SER A 211 12.03 -0.38 19.38
N ASN A 212 13.33 -0.69 19.48
CA ASN A 212 14.43 0.22 19.80
C ASN A 212 14.28 0.94 21.15
N THR A 213 13.75 0.25 22.15
CA THR A 213 13.76 0.71 23.56
C THR A 213 14.85 0.01 24.37
N ASP A 214 15.12 0.53 25.57
CA ASP A 214 16.08 -0.04 26.52
C ASP A 214 15.50 -1.19 27.36
N ILE A 215 14.31 -1.70 27.02
CA ILE A 215 13.60 -2.72 27.80
C ILE A 215 14.43 -4.01 27.94
N GLU A 216 14.61 -4.47 29.17
CA GLU A 216 15.35 -5.71 29.47
C GLU A 216 14.46 -6.88 29.91
N LYS A 217 13.26 -6.57 30.44
CA LYS A 217 12.29 -7.53 30.97
C LYS A 217 10.87 -7.01 30.75
N LEU A 218 9.93 -7.93 30.55
CA LEU A 218 8.50 -7.64 30.51
C LEU A 218 7.84 -8.04 31.84
N PRO A 219 6.72 -7.41 32.22
CA PRO A 219 5.91 -7.83 33.37
C PRO A 219 5.47 -9.30 33.24
N PRO A 220 5.41 -10.06 34.35
CA PRO A 220 5.15 -11.50 34.33
C PRO A 220 3.78 -11.89 33.76
N ASN A 221 2.77 -11.02 33.88
CA ASN A 221 1.38 -11.28 33.47
C ASN A 221 0.94 -10.42 32.26
N LEU A 222 1.90 -9.90 31.49
CA LEU A 222 1.59 -9.05 30.34
C LEU A 222 0.78 -9.81 29.29
N THR A 223 -0.42 -9.30 28.99
CA THR A 223 -1.30 -9.82 27.95
C THR A 223 -1.48 -8.79 26.85
N ILE A 224 -1.19 -9.18 25.61
CA ILE A 224 -1.31 -8.33 24.43
C ILE A 224 -2.29 -8.97 23.44
N ASN A 225 -3.44 -8.33 23.24
CA ASN A 225 -4.53 -8.86 22.42
C ASN A 225 -4.23 -8.83 20.92
N ARG A 226 -3.25 -8.03 20.49
CA ARG A 226 -2.81 -7.95 19.09
C ARG A 226 -1.30 -8.10 19.01
N ASN A 227 -0.59 -7.05 18.60
CA ASN A 227 0.82 -7.18 18.23
C ASN A 227 1.74 -6.70 19.36
N LEU A 228 2.87 -7.37 19.54
CA LEU A 228 3.96 -6.97 20.42
C LEU A 228 5.24 -6.88 19.59
N THR A 229 5.85 -5.70 19.50
CA THR A 229 7.15 -5.55 18.82
C THR A 229 8.24 -5.24 19.84
N LEU A 230 9.32 -6.02 19.81
CA LEU A 230 10.48 -5.89 20.71
C LEU A 230 11.77 -5.75 19.91
N ASP A 231 11.66 -5.33 18.65
CA ASP A 231 12.80 -5.33 17.74
C ASP A 231 13.91 -4.42 18.25
N GLY A 232 15.18 -4.84 18.15
CA GLY A 232 16.32 -4.02 18.60
C GLY A 232 16.37 -3.74 20.12
N THR A 233 15.56 -4.42 20.93
CA THR A 233 15.57 -4.26 22.40
C THR A 233 16.66 -5.10 23.09
N LYS A 234 16.93 -4.78 24.37
CA LYS A 234 17.90 -5.49 25.22
C LYS A 234 17.33 -6.71 25.95
N ILE A 235 16.09 -7.10 25.63
CA ILE A 235 15.37 -8.18 26.30
C ILE A 235 16.10 -9.53 26.17
N LYS A 236 16.15 -10.28 27.28
CA LYS A 236 16.90 -11.55 27.37
C LYS A 236 16.01 -12.78 27.59
N LYS A 237 14.80 -12.61 28.13
CA LYS A 237 13.81 -13.66 28.39
C LYS A 237 12.40 -13.13 28.19
N LEU A 238 11.50 -13.98 27.68
CA LEU A 238 10.06 -13.74 27.68
C LEU A 238 9.46 -14.28 29.00
N PRO A 239 8.43 -13.64 29.57
CA PRO A 239 7.73 -14.18 30.74
C PRO A 239 6.96 -15.45 30.37
N GLU A 240 6.86 -16.40 31.31
CA GLU A 240 6.26 -17.72 31.04
C GLU A 240 4.80 -17.65 30.59
N ASN A 241 4.05 -16.68 31.12
CA ASN A 241 2.63 -16.47 30.85
C ASN A 241 2.37 -15.39 29.76
N LEU A 242 3.40 -15.01 28.99
CA LEU A 242 3.23 -14.03 27.92
C LEU A 242 2.19 -14.52 26.90
N THR A 243 1.11 -13.75 26.75
CA THR A 243 0.09 -14.02 25.74
C THR A 243 0.10 -12.92 24.69
N VAL A 244 0.40 -13.28 23.44
CA VAL A 244 0.32 -12.39 22.27
C VAL A 244 -0.56 -13.04 21.22
N ASN A 245 -1.76 -12.50 21.03
CA ASN A 245 -2.74 -13.08 20.11
C ASN A 245 -2.49 -12.71 18.64
N GLY A 246 -1.69 -11.68 18.37
CA GLY A 246 -1.28 -11.25 17.04
C GLY A 246 0.17 -11.62 16.71
N TRP A 247 0.91 -10.67 16.16
CA TRP A 247 2.32 -10.80 15.82
C TRP A 247 3.21 -10.51 17.03
N LEU A 248 4.15 -11.39 17.30
CA LEU A 248 5.32 -11.10 18.11
C LEU A 248 6.53 -10.87 17.20
N SER A 249 7.11 -9.67 17.24
CA SER A 249 8.33 -9.34 16.50
C SER A 249 9.52 -9.24 17.44
N LEU A 250 10.58 -10.01 17.14
CA LEU A 250 11.81 -10.11 17.94
C LEU A 250 13.06 -9.88 17.07
N ALA A 251 12.93 -9.13 15.97
CA ALA A 251 14.04 -8.85 15.07
C ALA A 251 15.17 -8.15 15.83
N ASP A 252 16.42 -8.48 15.53
CA ASP A 252 17.61 -7.88 16.17
C ASP A 252 17.68 -7.97 17.72
N THR A 253 16.99 -8.92 18.36
CA THR A 253 17.08 -9.18 19.83
C THR A 253 18.09 -10.26 20.20
N LYS A 254 18.22 -10.71 21.47
CA LYS A 254 18.99 -11.94 21.82
C LYS A 254 18.13 -13.21 21.73
N ILE A 255 17.56 -13.48 20.55
CA ILE A 255 16.49 -14.47 20.34
C ILE A 255 16.74 -15.87 20.89
N TYR A 256 17.96 -16.41 20.75
CA TYR A 256 18.25 -17.75 21.24
C TYR A 256 18.07 -17.83 22.75
N GLN A 257 18.54 -16.81 23.48
CA GLN A 257 18.37 -16.75 24.93
C GLN A 257 16.90 -16.56 25.32
N LEU A 258 16.16 -15.79 24.52
CA LEU A 258 14.72 -15.54 24.71
C LEU A 258 13.88 -16.81 24.60
N LEU A 259 14.14 -17.64 23.59
CA LEU A 259 13.27 -18.77 23.26
C LEU A 259 13.77 -20.14 23.75
N LYS A 260 15.03 -20.29 24.19
CA LYS A 260 15.65 -21.60 24.53
C LYS A 260 14.79 -22.47 25.46
N ASN A 261 14.11 -21.86 26.43
CA ASN A 261 13.28 -22.54 27.42
C ASN A 261 11.81 -22.07 27.40
N TYR A 262 11.40 -21.34 26.36
CA TYR A 262 10.04 -20.84 26.27
C TYR A 262 9.10 -21.97 25.83
N ASN A 263 8.09 -22.28 26.65
CA ASN A 263 7.15 -23.39 26.41
C ASN A 263 5.78 -22.93 25.86
N GLY A 264 5.59 -21.62 25.67
CA GLY A 264 4.37 -21.05 25.11
C GLY A 264 4.21 -21.29 23.60
N THR A 265 3.08 -20.88 23.05
CA THR A 265 2.78 -20.94 21.62
C THR A 265 2.62 -19.53 21.07
N PHE A 266 3.26 -19.24 19.94
CA PHE A 266 3.11 -17.97 19.24
C PHE A 266 2.01 -18.08 18.19
N ASN A 267 1.14 -17.07 18.09
CA ASN A 267 0.20 -17.04 16.99
C ASN A 267 0.93 -16.73 15.67
N LYS A 268 1.68 -15.63 15.64
CA LYS A 268 2.55 -15.23 14.53
C LYS A 268 3.88 -14.72 15.08
N LEU A 269 4.99 -15.08 14.42
CA LEU A 269 6.34 -14.78 14.91
C LEU A 269 7.22 -14.21 13.80
N ASN A 270 7.84 -13.06 14.06
CA ASN A 270 8.79 -12.41 13.16
C ASN A 270 10.20 -12.38 13.74
N LEU A 271 11.15 -12.98 13.04
CA LEU A 271 12.57 -13.10 13.40
C LEU A 271 13.51 -12.67 12.24
N THR A 272 13.11 -11.69 11.42
CA THR A 272 13.89 -11.18 10.27
C THR A 272 15.28 -10.62 10.65
N PHE A 273 16.20 -10.58 9.69
CA PHE A 273 17.53 -9.92 9.74
C PHE A 273 18.55 -10.52 10.73
N TYR A 274 18.44 -11.82 10.99
CA TYR A 274 19.06 -12.38 12.18
C TYR A 274 20.22 -13.36 11.93
N ARG A 275 21.32 -13.24 12.71
CA ARG A 275 22.52 -14.11 12.61
C ARG A 275 22.43 -15.47 13.31
N LEU A 276 21.21 -15.94 13.59
CA LEU A 276 20.97 -17.20 14.31
C LEU A 276 21.08 -18.36 13.33
N LYS A 277 21.80 -19.41 13.73
CA LYS A 277 21.97 -20.60 12.89
C LYS A 277 20.85 -21.64 13.03
N LYS A 278 20.09 -21.61 14.14
CA LYS A 278 19.06 -22.61 14.49
C LYS A 278 17.97 -22.06 15.42
N LEU A 279 16.71 -22.40 15.16
CA LEU A 279 15.60 -22.22 16.10
C LEU A 279 15.62 -23.27 17.24
N PRO A 280 15.00 -22.98 18.40
CA PRO A 280 14.72 -24.00 19.42
C PRO A 280 13.84 -25.13 18.87
N ASP A 281 14.13 -26.37 19.28
CA ASP A 281 13.43 -27.56 18.76
C ASP A 281 11.98 -27.66 19.23
N ASN A 282 11.65 -27.05 20.39
CA ASN A 282 10.33 -27.05 20.99
C ASN A 282 9.47 -25.84 20.59
N ILE A 283 9.92 -25.01 19.63
CA ILE A 283 9.17 -23.81 19.22
C ILE A 283 7.80 -24.19 18.65
N ARG A 284 6.75 -23.52 19.12
CA ARG A 284 5.36 -23.74 18.67
C ARG A 284 4.82 -22.45 18.07
N ILE A 285 4.48 -22.50 16.78
CA ILE A 285 3.93 -21.36 16.03
C ILE A 285 2.67 -21.84 15.33
N ARG A 286 1.57 -21.10 15.48
CA ARG A 286 0.26 -21.52 14.96
C ARG A 286 0.08 -21.12 13.50
N ASN A 287 0.22 -19.83 13.20
CA ASN A 287 -0.17 -19.26 11.91
C ASN A 287 1.03 -18.86 11.08
N ASP A 288 1.72 -17.77 11.38
CA ASP A 288 2.74 -17.22 10.48
C ASP A 288 4.13 -17.22 11.12
N LEU A 289 5.15 -17.55 10.33
CA LEU A 289 6.56 -17.46 10.72
C LEU A 289 7.34 -16.73 9.64
N ASN A 290 7.96 -15.61 10.01
CA ASN A 290 8.88 -14.87 9.16
C ASN A 290 10.33 -15.03 9.66
N LEU A 291 11.20 -15.59 8.81
CA LEU A 291 12.63 -15.76 9.01
C LEU A 291 13.44 -15.15 7.84
N GLU A 292 12.87 -14.19 7.12
CA GLU A 292 13.50 -13.54 5.98
C GLU A 292 14.87 -12.94 6.38
N PHE A 293 15.86 -13.03 5.49
CA PHE A 293 17.23 -12.55 5.75
C PHE A 293 17.93 -13.17 6.99
N SER A 294 17.49 -14.34 7.48
CA SER A 294 18.13 -15.00 8.62
C SER A 294 19.23 -15.99 8.21
N ASP A 295 20.22 -16.24 9.07
CA ASP A 295 21.27 -17.25 8.90
C ASP A 295 20.81 -18.70 9.24
N ILE A 296 19.50 -18.92 9.41
CA ILE A 296 18.96 -20.20 9.87
C ILE A 296 19.10 -21.25 8.78
N LYS A 297 19.89 -22.29 9.05
CA LYS A 297 20.18 -23.34 8.06
C LYS A 297 19.18 -24.49 8.04
N LYS A 298 18.49 -24.71 9.16
CA LYS A 298 17.55 -25.82 9.36
C LYS A 298 16.42 -25.41 10.29
N LEU A 299 15.21 -25.87 9.97
CA LEU A 299 14.03 -25.75 10.83
C LEU A 299 13.87 -27.00 11.73
N PRO A 300 13.14 -26.90 12.85
CA PRO A 300 12.78 -28.05 13.68
C PRO A 300 11.98 -29.11 12.91
N ASP A 301 12.20 -30.39 13.20
CA ASP A 301 11.64 -31.51 12.42
C ASP A 301 10.10 -31.62 12.50
N ASN A 302 9.51 -31.13 13.59
CA ASN A 302 8.09 -31.15 13.92
C ASN A 302 7.38 -29.81 13.61
N LEU A 303 8.03 -28.88 12.90
CA LEU A 303 7.43 -27.59 12.57
C LEU A 303 6.23 -27.76 11.63
N SER A 304 5.10 -27.17 12.03
CA SER A 304 3.87 -27.08 11.22
C SER A 304 3.34 -25.65 11.33
N ILE A 305 2.94 -25.07 10.20
CA ILE A 305 2.54 -23.67 10.08
C ILE A 305 1.17 -23.64 9.39
N ASN A 306 0.13 -23.07 10.01
CA ASN A 306 -1.21 -23.03 9.39
C ASN A 306 -1.37 -21.88 8.38
N GLY A 307 -0.60 -20.81 8.54
CA GLY A 307 -0.56 -19.66 7.63
C GLY A 307 0.75 -19.65 6.84
N ASP A 308 1.41 -18.51 6.77
CA ASP A 308 2.53 -18.28 5.87
C ASP A 308 3.88 -18.60 6.52
N LEU A 309 4.77 -19.23 5.76
CA LEU A 309 6.16 -19.46 6.12
C LEU A 309 7.07 -18.69 5.18
N ILE A 310 7.63 -17.59 5.67
CA ILE A 310 8.51 -16.70 4.92
C ILE A 310 9.96 -17.01 5.25
N LEU A 311 10.71 -17.53 4.28
CA LEU A 311 12.12 -17.91 4.39
C LEU A 311 12.98 -17.24 3.31
N ALA A 312 12.44 -16.26 2.57
CA ALA A 312 13.13 -15.59 1.48
C ALA A 312 14.48 -15.01 1.96
N GLU A 313 15.51 -15.14 1.13
CA GLU A 313 16.87 -14.68 1.40
C GLU A 313 17.49 -15.21 2.72
N SER A 314 16.95 -16.30 3.28
CA SER A 314 17.54 -16.96 4.45
C SER A 314 18.59 -18.01 4.06
N GLY A 315 19.42 -18.37 5.03
CA GLY A 315 20.44 -19.42 4.93
C GLY A 315 19.88 -20.86 4.88
N ILE A 316 18.58 -21.05 4.66
CA ILE A 316 17.94 -22.37 4.73
C ILE A 316 18.48 -23.31 3.65
N GLU A 317 19.02 -24.45 4.06
CA GLU A 317 19.60 -25.44 3.15
C GLU A 317 18.68 -26.67 2.95
N LYS A 318 17.82 -26.95 3.94
CA LYS A 318 16.93 -28.11 3.95
C LYS A 318 15.67 -27.85 4.78
N LEU A 319 14.52 -28.30 4.26
CA LEU A 319 13.24 -28.33 4.98
C LEU A 319 13.01 -29.66 5.72
N PRO A 320 12.25 -29.64 6.83
CA PRO A 320 11.81 -30.85 7.54
C PRO A 320 11.05 -31.82 6.62
N LYS A 321 11.19 -33.13 6.88
CA LYS A 321 10.61 -34.19 6.03
C LYS A 321 9.08 -34.10 5.92
N ASN A 322 8.43 -33.69 7.01
CA ASN A 322 6.97 -33.65 7.16
C ASN A 322 6.45 -32.21 7.28
N LEU A 323 7.19 -31.22 6.77
CA LEU A 323 6.76 -29.82 6.82
C LEU A 323 5.42 -29.65 6.10
N SER A 324 4.46 -29.03 6.80
CA SER A 324 3.17 -28.61 6.25
C SER A 324 3.02 -27.11 6.46
N VAL A 325 2.63 -26.41 5.39
CA VAL A 325 2.35 -24.97 5.39
C VAL A 325 0.94 -24.77 4.85
N GLY A 326 0.02 -24.28 5.67
CA GLY A 326 -1.37 -24.07 5.25
C GLY A 326 -1.54 -22.85 4.32
N GLY A 327 -0.70 -21.83 4.48
CA GLY A 327 -0.62 -20.66 3.60
C GLY A 327 0.49 -20.77 2.56
N ALA A 328 1.13 -19.65 2.26
CA ALA A 328 2.23 -19.54 1.31
C ALA A 328 3.59 -19.92 1.91
N LEU A 329 4.45 -20.48 1.07
CA LEU A 329 5.84 -20.80 1.38
C LEU A 329 6.77 -20.03 0.44
N TYR A 330 7.49 -19.08 1.02
CA TYR A 330 8.43 -18.20 0.32
C TYR A 330 9.86 -18.67 0.60
N LEU A 331 10.58 -19.08 -0.45
CA LEU A 331 11.95 -19.62 -0.40
C LEU A 331 12.89 -18.90 -1.37
N GLU A 332 12.49 -17.74 -1.88
CA GLU A 332 13.22 -16.98 -2.89
C GLU A 332 14.66 -16.76 -2.47
N TYR A 333 15.58 -17.01 -3.40
CA TYR A 333 17.02 -16.79 -3.23
C TYR A 333 17.66 -17.53 -2.04
N THR A 334 17.06 -18.63 -1.59
CA THR A 334 17.64 -19.51 -0.56
C THR A 334 18.58 -20.57 -1.16
N ASP A 335 19.40 -21.18 -0.30
CA ASP A 335 20.36 -22.23 -0.67
C ASP A 335 19.76 -23.64 -0.83
N ILE A 336 18.43 -23.76 -0.71
CA ILE A 336 17.73 -25.03 -0.75
C ILE A 336 17.93 -25.77 -2.08
N LYS A 337 18.26 -27.06 -1.98
CA LYS A 337 18.57 -27.93 -3.13
C LYS A 337 17.46 -28.92 -3.49
N LYS A 338 16.61 -29.26 -2.51
CA LYS A 338 15.55 -30.28 -2.65
C LYS A 338 14.37 -29.94 -1.75
N LEU A 339 13.16 -30.21 -2.25
CA LEU A 339 11.94 -30.16 -1.46
C LEU A 339 11.63 -31.54 -0.84
N PRO A 340 10.99 -31.60 0.35
CA PRO A 340 10.49 -32.83 0.93
C PRO A 340 9.48 -33.54 0.03
N LYS A 341 9.48 -34.88 0.03
CA LYS A 341 8.59 -35.69 -0.82
C LYS A 341 7.10 -35.42 -0.56
N ASN A 342 6.76 -35.15 0.70
CA ASN A 342 5.38 -34.97 1.18
C ASN A 342 5.10 -33.50 1.55
N LEU A 343 5.87 -32.55 1.02
CA LEU A 343 5.64 -31.13 1.28
C LEU A 343 4.22 -30.74 0.84
N SER A 344 3.46 -30.15 1.75
CA SER A 344 2.14 -29.58 1.47
C SER A 344 2.18 -28.07 1.69
N VAL A 345 1.72 -27.32 0.69
CA VAL A 345 1.61 -25.86 0.71
C VAL A 345 0.20 -25.50 0.23
N GLY A 346 -0.64 -24.95 1.10
CA GLY A 346 -2.02 -24.62 0.74
C GLY A 346 -2.14 -23.36 -0.11
N GLY A 347 -1.19 -22.43 0.02
CA GLY A 347 -1.11 -21.17 -0.72
C GLY A 347 -0.14 -21.20 -1.89
N THR A 348 0.66 -20.14 -2.02
CA THR A 348 1.67 -19.98 -3.06
C THR A 348 2.99 -20.65 -2.66
N LEU A 349 3.67 -21.30 -3.60
CA LEU A 349 5.06 -21.73 -3.43
C LEU A 349 5.97 -20.88 -4.31
N ASN A 350 6.84 -20.09 -3.70
CA ASN A 350 7.87 -19.34 -4.42
C ASN A 350 9.26 -19.94 -4.20
N LEU A 351 9.89 -20.39 -5.28
CA LEU A 351 11.23 -20.98 -5.34
C LEU A 351 12.18 -20.14 -6.18
N GLN A 352 11.83 -18.90 -6.50
CA GLN A 352 12.61 -18.05 -7.40
C GLN A 352 14.09 -18.03 -7.00
N GLY A 353 14.98 -18.25 -7.96
CA GLY A 353 16.43 -18.19 -7.74
C GLY A 353 17.02 -19.30 -6.86
N THR A 354 16.24 -20.29 -6.43
CA THR A 354 16.75 -21.40 -5.61
C THR A 354 17.54 -22.42 -6.43
N LYS A 355 18.28 -23.28 -5.72
CA LYS A 355 19.08 -24.38 -6.31
C LYS A 355 18.25 -25.68 -6.50
N VAL A 356 16.93 -25.61 -6.38
CA VAL A 356 16.03 -26.77 -6.56
C VAL A 356 16.09 -27.25 -8.00
N LYS A 357 16.19 -28.57 -8.18
CA LYS A 357 16.26 -29.22 -9.50
C LYS A 357 14.98 -29.96 -9.91
N LYS A 358 14.13 -30.33 -8.95
CA LYS A 358 12.92 -31.13 -9.19
C LYS A 358 11.84 -30.76 -8.18
N LEU A 359 10.59 -30.74 -8.66
CA LEU A 359 9.40 -30.67 -7.82
C LEU A 359 9.02 -32.08 -7.30
N PRO A 360 8.40 -32.21 -6.12
CA PRO A 360 7.88 -33.48 -5.61
C PRO A 360 6.85 -34.13 -6.55
N LYS A 361 6.70 -35.46 -6.51
CA LYS A 361 5.71 -36.17 -7.33
C LYS A 361 4.27 -35.81 -6.96
N ASN A 362 3.97 -35.71 -5.66
CA ASN A 362 2.64 -35.40 -5.14
C ASN A 362 2.50 -33.89 -4.93
N PHE A 363 2.87 -33.11 -5.94
CA PHE A 363 2.83 -31.66 -5.87
C PHE A 363 1.39 -31.16 -5.89
N ASN A 364 0.96 -30.48 -4.83
CA ASN A 364 -0.39 -29.92 -4.70
C ASN A 364 -0.29 -28.46 -4.23
N VAL A 365 -0.24 -27.55 -5.19
CA VAL A 365 -0.21 -26.10 -4.99
C VAL A 365 -1.20 -25.50 -5.98
N LYS A 366 -2.35 -25.00 -5.49
CA LYS A 366 -3.43 -24.49 -6.34
C LYS A 366 -3.35 -22.98 -6.56
N SER A 367 -2.79 -22.23 -5.61
CA SER A 367 -2.75 -20.77 -5.68
C SER A 367 -1.69 -20.28 -6.68
N GLY A 368 -0.41 -20.46 -6.37
CA GLY A 368 0.66 -19.89 -7.17
C GLY A 368 1.92 -20.72 -7.13
N LEU A 369 2.60 -20.83 -8.27
CA LEU A 369 3.92 -21.42 -8.36
C LEU A 369 4.85 -20.49 -9.11
N ASP A 370 5.89 -20.03 -8.42
CA ASP A 370 7.01 -19.33 -9.05
C ASP A 370 8.27 -20.18 -8.91
N ILE A 371 8.82 -20.60 -10.04
CA ILE A 371 10.09 -21.35 -10.11
C ILE A 371 11.10 -20.64 -11.01
N SER A 372 10.96 -19.33 -11.14
CA SER A 372 11.81 -18.51 -12.00
C SER A 372 13.28 -18.66 -11.63
N PHE A 373 14.14 -18.72 -12.64
CA PHE A 373 15.59 -18.83 -12.48
C PHE A 373 16.06 -20.06 -11.67
N THR A 374 15.23 -21.10 -11.56
CA THR A 374 15.63 -22.39 -10.96
C THR A 374 16.23 -23.35 -11.99
N ALA A 375 16.83 -24.44 -11.50
CA ALA A 375 17.33 -25.52 -12.34
C ALA A 375 16.25 -26.56 -12.74
N ILE A 376 14.98 -26.33 -12.39
CA ILE A 376 13.85 -27.21 -12.71
C ILE A 376 13.66 -27.28 -14.23
N ASP A 377 13.52 -28.50 -14.75
CA ASP A 377 13.43 -28.79 -16.19
C ASP A 377 12.10 -29.42 -16.62
N ARG A 378 11.24 -29.82 -15.67
CA ARG A 378 9.93 -30.42 -15.92
C ARG A 378 8.93 -30.03 -14.83
N LEU A 379 7.67 -29.83 -15.23
CA LEU A 379 6.53 -29.71 -14.33
C LEU A 379 5.98 -31.11 -13.96
N PRO A 380 5.33 -31.26 -12.79
CA PRO A 380 4.64 -32.49 -12.42
C PRO A 380 3.49 -32.81 -13.40
N GLU A 381 3.31 -34.09 -13.74
CA GLU A 381 2.24 -34.53 -14.67
C GLU A 381 0.83 -34.29 -14.12
N ASN A 382 0.69 -34.26 -12.79
CA ASN A 382 -0.58 -34.00 -12.11
C ASN A 382 -0.93 -32.50 -12.02
N LEU A 383 -0.04 -31.59 -12.47
CA LEU A 383 -0.31 -30.15 -12.50
C LEU A 383 -1.24 -29.81 -13.68
N GLN A 384 -2.55 -29.94 -13.45
CA GLN A 384 -3.58 -29.67 -14.46
C GLN A 384 -4.23 -28.30 -14.27
N GLU A 385 -4.34 -27.81 -13.04
CA GLU A 385 -4.96 -26.53 -12.74
C GLU A 385 -4.14 -25.79 -11.68
N ILE A 386 -3.91 -24.51 -11.91
CA ILE A 386 -3.27 -23.61 -10.95
C ILE A 386 -3.73 -22.18 -11.23
N ASN A 387 -3.85 -21.36 -10.20
CA ASN A 387 -4.28 -19.98 -10.39
C ASN A 387 -3.19 -19.14 -11.08
N LYS A 388 -1.93 -19.16 -10.59
CA LYS A 388 -0.81 -18.42 -11.19
C LYS A 388 0.45 -19.27 -11.37
N LEU A 389 1.11 -19.15 -12.53
CA LEU A 389 2.32 -19.90 -12.86
C LEU A 389 3.41 -19.01 -13.49
N ILE A 390 4.59 -18.96 -12.86
CA ILE A 390 5.74 -18.18 -13.33
C ILE A 390 6.95 -19.11 -13.54
N LEU A 391 7.44 -19.18 -14.78
CA LEU A 391 8.49 -20.09 -15.25
C LEU A 391 9.68 -19.35 -15.87
N THR A 392 9.85 -18.07 -15.56
CA THR A 392 10.83 -17.20 -16.23
C THR A 392 12.25 -17.75 -16.12
N GLY A 393 12.98 -17.83 -17.23
CA GLY A 393 14.37 -18.29 -17.23
C GLY A 393 14.59 -19.75 -16.80
N THR A 394 13.55 -20.59 -16.76
CA THR A 394 13.67 -22.02 -16.41
C THR A 394 14.20 -22.88 -17.57
N LYS A 395 14.52 -24.14 -17.28
CA LYS A 395 14.93 -25.14 -18.30
C LYS A 395 13.76 -25.92 -18.88
N ILE A 396 12.52 -25.60 -18.48
CA ILE A 396 11.30 -26.27 -18.94
C ILE A 396 11.13 -26.08 -20.45
N ARG A 397 10.77 -27.17 -21.13
CA ARG A 397 10.58 -27.19 -22.59
C ARG A 397 9.12 -27.31 -23.01
N ASN A 398 8.28 -27.93 -22.17
CA ASN A 398 6.88 -28.21 -22.47
C ASN A 398 6.02 -27.91 -21.24
N LEU A 399 4.80 -27.43 -21.49
CA LEU A 399 3.72 -27.37 -20.50
C LEU A 399 2.88 -28.66 -20.58
N PRO A 400 2.23 -29.08 -19.48
CA PRO A 400 1.24 -30.17 -19.54
C PRO A 400 0.10 -29.87 -20.51
N ASP A 401 -0.37 -30.89 -21.25
CA ASP A 401 -1.38 -30.70 -22.31
C ASP A 401 -2.74 -30.22 -21.78
N LYS A 402 -3.09 -30.63 -20.56
CA LYS A 402 -4.36 -30.28 -19.88
C LYS A 402 -4.22 -29.09 -18.92
N LEU A 403 -3.13 -28.32 -19.02
CA LEU A 403 -2.88 -27.21 -18.11
C LEU A 403 -3.93 -26.10 -18.31
N ARG A 404 -4.56 -25.70 -17.21
CA ARG A 404 -5.47 -24.56 -17.08
C ARG A 404 -4.92 -23.58 -16.05
N ILE A 405 -4.86 -22.31 -16.43
CA ILE A 405 -4.38 -21.22 -15.58
C ILE A 405 -5.52 -20.24 -15.32
N GLU A 406 -5.89 -20.01 -14.06
CA GLU A 406 -7.03 -19.14 -13.75
C GLU A 406 -6.71 -17.65 -13.91
N THR A 407 -5.48 -17.21 -13.63
CA THR A 407 -5.05 -15.81 -13.82
C THR A 407 -3.89 -15.73 -14.77
N ASP A 408 -2.65 -15.74 -14.27
CA ASP A 408 -1.47 -15.35 -15.03
C ASP A 408 -0.55 -16.53 -15.32
N LEU A 409 -0.12 -16.63 -16.58
CA LEU A 409 0.96 -17.51 -17.03
C LEU A 409 2.12 -16.67 -17.57
N THR A 410 3.25 -16.75 -16.89
CA THR A 410 4.51 -16.13 -17.33
C THR A 410 5.52 -17.20 -17.67
N ILE A 411 5.90 -17.30 -18.95
CA ILE A 411 6.95 -18.20 -19.43
C ILE A 411 8.03 -17.44 -20.19
N SER A 412 8.16 -16.14 -19.92
CA SER A 412 9.12 -15.26 -20.59
C SER A 412 10.56 -15.78 -20.43
N GLU A 413 11.39 -15.58 -21.46
CA GLU A 413 12.79 -16.04 -21.46
C GLU A 413 12.99 -17.55 -21.21
N SER A 414 11.94 -18.37 -21.36
CA SER A 414 12.02 -19.82 -21.15
C SER A 414 12.48 -20.58 -22.41
N LYS A 415 12.72 -21.90 -22.24
CA LYS A 415 13.03 -22.81 -23.35
C LYS A 415 11.80 -23.44 -24.01
N ILE A 416 10.60 -23.00 -23.63
CA ILE A 416 9.35 -23.47 -24.22
C ILE A 416 9.26 -22.99 -25.66
N ASN A 417 8.93 -23.91 -26.56
CA ASN A 417 8.89 -23.65 -28.01
C ASN A 417 7.48 -23.85 -28.63
N LYS A 418 6.56 -24.48 -27.90
CA LYS A 418 5.15 -24.67 -28.29
C LYS A 418 4.25 -24.57 -27.05
N LEU A 419 3.07 -23.98 -27.21
CA LEU A 419 1.99 -24.00 -26.21
C LEU A 419 1.06 -25.21 -26.45
N PRO A 420 0.40 -25.76 -25.41
CA PRO A 420 -0.67 -26.74 -25.56
C PRO A 420 -1.80 -26.23 -26.45
N ASP A 421 -2.42 -27.11 -27.23
CA ASP A 421 -3.36 -26.70 -28.29
C ASP A 421 -4.63 -26.01 -27.74
N ASN A 422 -5.06 -26.36 -26.52
CA ASN A 422 -6.25 -25.83 -25.84
C ASN A 422 -5.91 -25.10 -24.53
N LEU A 423 -4.72 -24.50 -24.44
CA LEU A 423 -4.29 -23.77 -23.26
C LEU A 423 -5.30 -22.65 -22.91
N TYR A 424 -5.72 -22.61 -21.64
CA TYR A 424 -6.53 -21.54 -21.08
C TYR A 424 -5.73 -20.73 -20.06
N VAL A 425 -5.79 -19.41 -20.18
CA VAL A 425 -5.22 -18.44 -19.24
C VAL A 425 -6.27 -17.36 -18.95
N GLY A 426 -6.77 -17.25 -17.73
CA GLY A 426 -7.89 -16.34 -17.45
C GLY A 426 -7.55 -14.86 -17.58
N ASP A 427 -6.33 -14.45 -17.25
CA ASP A 427 -5.90 -13.05 -17.28
C ASP A 427 -4.78 -12.80 -18.29
N THR A 428 -3.51 -12.93 -17.87
CA THR A 428 -2.35 -12.52 -18.68
C THR A 428 -1.50 -13.71 -19.11
N LEU A 429 -1.27 -13.82 -20.41
CA LEU A 429 -0.27 -14.72 -20.98
C LEU A 429 0.97 -13.92 -21.39
N ASP A 430 2.08 -14.10 -20.67
CA ASP A 430 3.38 -13.55 -21.04
C ASP A 430 4.30 -14.64 -21.60
N ILE A 431 4.52 -14.59 -22.91
CA ILE A 431 5.46 -15.45 -23.63
C ILE A 431 6.58 -14.63 -24.29
N SER A 432 6.83 -13.43 -23.80
CA SER A 432 7.85 -12.53 -24.34
C SER A 432 9.23 -13.18 -24.34
N LYS A 433 10.05 -12.83 -25.34
CA LYS A 433 11.42 -13.33 -25.49
C LYS A 433 11.55 -14.87 -25.53
N THR A 434 10.48 -15.59 -25.89
CA THR A 434 10.51 -17.05 -26.10
C THR A 434 10.84 -17.42 -27.55
N LYS A 435 11.09 -18.71 -27.80
CA LYS A 435 11.30 -19.27 -29.15
C LYS A 435 10.01 -19.75 -29.83
N ILE A 436 8.85 -19.44 -29.26
CA ILE A 436 7.54 -19.82 -29.81
C ILE A 436 7.36 -19.16 -31.18
N LYS A 437 6.92 -19.97 -32.16
CA LYS A 437 6.75 -19.54 -33.57
C LYS A 437 5.29 -19.29 -33.94
N SER A 438 4.35 -19.87 -33.22
CA SER A 438 2.91 -19.76 -33.49
C SER A 438 2.10 -19.93 -32.20
N LEU A 439 0.96 -19.26 -32.14
CA LEU A 439 -0.06 -19.49 -31.12
C LEU A 439 -1.00 -20.61 -31.60
N PRO A 440 -1.47 -21.52 -30.73
CA PRO A 440 -2.40 -22.57 -31.11
C PRO A 440 -3.80 -21.99 -31.38
N ALA A 441 -4.55 -22.64 -32.28
CA ALA A 441 -5.89 -22.19 -32.65
C ALA A 441 -6.90 -22.23 -31.49
N GLY A 442 -6.75 -23.19 -30.57
CA GLY A 442 -7.60 -23.34 -29.39
C GLY A 442 -7.17 -22.49 -28.18
N LEU A 443 -6.17 -21.61 -28.33
CA LEU A 443 -5.70 -20.75 -27.23
C LEU A 443 -6.82 -19.83 -26.73
N LYS A 444 -7.04 -19.81 -25.42
CA LYS A 444 -7.97 -18.88 -24.77
C LYS A 444 -7.22 -18.03 -23.74
N VAL A 445 -7.27 -16.72 -23.90
CA VAL A 445 -6.71 -15.76 -22.94
C VAL A 445 -7.75 -14.68 -22.64
N GLY A 446 -7.98 -14.33 -21.37
CA GLY A 446 -9.08 -13.41 -21.03
C GLY A 446 -8.74 -11.93 -21.11
N LYS A 447 -7.58 -11.49 -20.59
CA LYS A 447 -7.23 -10.05 -20.55
C LYS A 447 -6.15 -9.67 -21.55
N CYS A 448 -4.95 -10.20 -21.39
CA CYS A 448 -3.75 -9.66 -22.02
C CYS A 448 -2.85 -10.75 -22.60
N ILE A 449 -2.23 -10.46 -23.75
CA ILE A 449 -1.13 -11.28 -24.26
C ILE A 449 0.11 -10.41 -24.48
N ILE A 450 1.25 -10.85 -23.93
CA ILE A 450 2.54 -10.19 -24.10
C ILE A 450 3.43 -11.09 -24.99
N LEU A 451 3.65 -10.64 -26.23
CA LEU A 451 4.38 -11.38 -27.28
C LEU A 451 5.70 -10.73 -27.69
N HIS A 452 6.15 -9.68 -27.00
CA HIS A 452 7.26 -8.91 -27.52
C HIS A 452 8.54 -9.74 -27.64
N ASP A 453 9.34 -9.44 -28.66
CA ASP A 453 10.59 -10.15 -28.97
C ASP A 453 10.43 -11.66 -29.22
N THR A 454 9.29 -12.08 -29.78
CA THR A 454 9.05 -13.47 -30.25
C THR A 454 9.16 -13.61 -31.77
N LYS A 455 9.22 -14.85 -32.27
CA LYS A 455 9.22 -15.16 -33.71
C LYS A 455 7.83 -15.40 -34.30
N ILE A 456 6.77 -15.06 -33.56
CA ILE A 456 5.39 -15.25 -34.00
C ILE A 456 5.12 -14.37 -35.22
N SER A 457 4.55 -14.96 -36.26
CA SER A 457 4.28 -14.30 -37.54
C SER A 457 2.79 -14.07 -37.83
N LYS A 458 1.89 -14.74 -37.09
CA LYS A 458 0.43 -14.64 -37.24
C LYS A 458 -0.25 -14.79 -35.89
N LEU A 459 -1.37 -14.08 -35.71
CA LEU A 459 -2.31 -14.29 -34.60
C LEU A 459 -3.42 -15.27 -35.02
N PRO A 460 -4.02 -16.03 -34.09
CA PRO A 460 -5.22 -16.82 -34.37
C PRO A 460 -6.39 -15.93 -34.82
N ASN A 461 -7.23 -16.46 -35.70
CA ASN A 461 -8.51 -15.83 -36.02
C ASN A 461 -9.42 -15.88 -34.79
N ASN A 462 -10.21 -14.82 -34.53
CA ASN A 462 -11.13 -14.69 -33.39
C ASN A 462 -10.44 -14.59 -32.02
N LEU A 463 -9.19 -14.08 -31.97
CA LEU A 463 -8.55 -13.78 -30.69
C LEU A 463 -9.24 -12.58 -30.03
N LYS A 464 -10.00 -12.84 -28.97
CA LYS A 464 -10.70 -11.82 -28.17
C LYS A 464 -9.99 -11.61 -26.85
N LEU A 465 -9.60 -10.37 -26.56
CA LEU A 465 -8.93 -9.99 -25.33
C LEU A 465 -9.66 -8.81 -24.71
N SER A 466 -10.07 -8.93 -23.45
CA SER A 466 -10.80 -7.84 -22.78
C SER A 466 -9.96 -6.57 -22.58
N HIS A 467 -8.62 -6.67 -22.69
CA HIS A 467 -7.70 -5.55 -22.50
C HIS A 467 -6.80 -5.34 -23.71
N GLY A 468 -5.77 -6.15 -23.95
CA GLY A 468 -4.88 -5.82 -25.07
C GLY A 468 -3.68 -6.73 -25.29
N ILE A 469 -2.88 -6.35 -26.29
CA ILE A 469 -1.81 -7.20 -26.79
C ILE A 469 -0.54 -6.42 -27.14
N ASN A 470 0.60 -6.97 -26.73
CA ASN A 470 1.93 -6.42 -27.05
C ASN A 470 2.63 -7.26 -28.11
N LEU A 471 2.69 -6.71 -29.33
CA LEU A 471 3.26 -7.31 -30.54
C LEU A 471 4.61 -6.70 -30.93
N LYS A 472 5.21 -5.87 -30.07
CA LYS A 472 6.47 -5.17 -30.40
C LYS A 472 7.55 -6.18 -30.75
N ASN A 473 8.31 -5.91 -31.82
CA ASN A 473 9.42 -6.76 -32.27
C ASN A 473 9.05 -8.21 -32.62
N THR A 474 7.79 -8.50 -32.95
CA THR A 474 7.37 -9.78 -33.52
C THR A 474 7.64 -9.86 -35.03
N ALA A 475 7.36 -11.02 -35.64
CA ALA A 475 7.34 -11.21 -37.09
C ALA A 475 5.95 -10.96 -37.72
N ILE A 476 4.97 -10.51 -36.93
CA ILE A 476 3.62 -10.19 -37.41
C ILE A 476 3.68 -9.02 -38.39
N ARG A 477 3.02 -9.20 -39.54
CA ARG A 477 2.92 -8.19 -40.61
C ARG A 477 1.51 -7.72 -40.89
N TYR A 478 0.50 -8.48 -40.44
CA TYR A 478 -0.90 -8.17 -40.64
C TYR A 478 -1.66 -8.44 -39.35
N LEU A 479 -2.54 -7.50 -38.97
CA LEU A 479 -3.52 -7.71 -37.91
C LEU A 479 -4.74 -8.45 -38.49
N PRO A 480 -5.31 -9.45 -37.79
CA PRO A 480 -6.57 -10.06 -38.24
C PRO A 480 -7.74 -9.08 -38.00
N GLU A 481 -8.71 -9.04 -38.91
CA GLU A 481 -9.82 -8.09 -38.87
C GLU A 481 -10.74 -8.29 -37.67
N ASN A 482 -10.82 -9.49 -37.13
CA ASN A 482 -11.61 -9.82 -35.93
C ASN A 482 -10.82 -9.72 -34.62
N LEU A 483 -9.70 -8.98 -34.60
CA LEU A 483 -8.94 -8.72 -33.38
C LEU A 483 -9.70 -7.75 -32.48
N ASP A 484 -10.09 -8.22 -31.29
CA ASP A 484 -10.78 -7.42 -30.28
C ASP A 484 -9.83 -7.09 -29.13
N VAL A 485 -9.46 -5.81 -29.00
CA VAL A 485 -8.52 -5.27 -28.01
C VAL A 485 -8.87 -3.81 -27.66
N ARG A 486 -8.63 -3.42 -26.41
CA ARG A 486 -8.67 -2.01 -25.95
C ARG A 486 -7.32 -1.30 -26.08
N TRP A 487 -6.22 -2.04 -26.10
CA TRP A 487 -4.89 -1.48 -26.39
C TRP A 487 -4.03 -2.44 -27.22
N LEU A 488 -3.16 -1.85 -28.03
CA LEU A 488 -2.32 -2.53 -29.01
C LEU A 488 -0.94 -1.88 -29.09
N ARG A 489 0.07 -2.57 -28.54
CA ARG A 489 1.48 -2.16 -28.67
C ARG A 489 2.11 -2.86 -29.87
N LEU A 490 2.65 -2.12 -30.84
CA LEU A 490 3.21 -2.69 -32.06
C LEU A 490 4.40 -1.91 -32.61
N SER A 491 5.20 -2.57 -33.45
CA SER A 491 6.22 -1.91 -34.28
C SER A 491 5.53 -1.35 -35.54
N LEU A 492 5.07 -0.10 -35.49
CA LEU A 492 4.25 0.56 -36.53
C LEU A 492 4.74 0.32 -37.97
N ASN A 493 6.04 0.48 -38.21
CA ASN A 493 6.66 0.32 -39.53
C ASN A 493 6.66 -1.13 -40.05
N LYS A 494 6.34 -2.12 -39.21
CA LYS A 494 6.30 -3.53 -39.61
C LYS A 494 4.91 -4.03 -40.01
N ILE A 495 3.85 -3.34 -39.62
CA ILE A 495 2.46 -3.74 -39.86
C ILE A 495 1.97 -3.12 -41.18
N LYS A 496 1.55 -3.96 -42.12
CA LYS A 496 1.22 -3.57 -43.49
C LYS A 496 -0.21 -3.04 -43.66
N ASN A 497 -1.16 -3.56 -42.88
CA ASN A 497 -2.58 -3.18 -42.92
C ASN A 497 -2.95 -2.13 -41.87
N ILE A 498 -2.04 -1.18 -41.61
CA ILE A 498 -2.34 0.03 -40.84
C ILE A 498 -1.84 1.26 -41.59
N ALA A 499 -2.32 2.43 -41.18
CA ALA A 499 -1.74 3.72 -41.52
C ALA A 499 -1.50 4.49 -40.23
N TYR A 500 -0.43 5.29 -40.17
CA TYR A 500 -0.06 6.00 -38.95
C TYR A 500 0.56 7.36 -39.22
N ARG A 501 0.51 8.23 -38.21
CA ARG A 501 1.21 9.51 -38.11
C ARG A 501 1.89 9.57 -36.74
N LYS A 502 3.12 10.06 -36.71
CA LYS A 502 3.89 10.27 -35.47
C LYS A 502 4.03 11.76 -35.23
N ASN A 503 4.26 12.15 -33.98
CA ASN A 503 4.47 13.54 -33.60
C ASN A 503 3.31 14.45 -34.04
N CYS A 504 2.08 13.97 -33.91
CA CYS A 504 0.89 14.70 -34.34
C CYS A 504 0.60 15.96 -33.53
N THR A 505 1.24 16.09 -32.37
CA THR A 505 1.09 17.24 -31.47
C THR A 505 2.42 17.53 -30.78
N SER A 506 2.50 18.65 -30.05
CA SER A 506 3.67 19.05 -29.26
C SER A 506 4.11 18.00 -28.21
N THR A 507 3.15 17.20 -27.71
CA THR A 507 3.40 16.10 -26.77
C THR A 507 3.78 14.78 -27.48
N LYS A 508 4.11 14.85 -28.78
CA LYS A 508 4.59 13.74 -29.61
C LYS A 508 3.63 12.55 -29.70
N LYS A 509 2.31 12.82 -29.68
CA LYS A 509 1.28 11.78 -29.84
C LYS A 509 1.46 11.05 -31.17
N THR A 510 1.15 9.76 -31.17
CA THR A 510 1.12 8.92 -32.37
C THR A 510 -0.30 8.47 -32.63
N ILE A 511 -0.79 8.63 -33.85
CA ILE A 511 -2.10 8.16 -34.27
C ILE A 511 -1.91 7.03 -35.28
N PHE A 512 -2.68 5.96 -35.15
CA PHE A 512 -2.77 4.96 -36.21
C PHE A 512 -4.18 4.42 -36.38
N ALA A 513 -4.53 4.08 -37.62
CA ALA A 513 -5.77 3.44 -37.99
C ALA A 513 -5.53 1.97 -38.35
N ALA A 514 -6.45 1.10 -37.95
CA ALA A 514 -6.52 -0.31 -38.36
C ALA A 514 -7.96 -0.63 -38.80
N TYR A 515 -8.13 -1.56 -39.72
CA TYR A 515 -9.46 -2.04 -40.13
C TYR A 515 -9.81 -3.29 -39.32
N LEU A 516 -10.73 -3.13 -38.37
CA LEU A 516 -11.11 -4.15 -37.39
C LEU A 516 -12.63 -4.16 -37.23
N HIS A 517 -13.24 -5.35 -37.17
CA HIS A 517 -14.68 -5.54 -37.04
C HIS A 517 -15.47 -4.73 -38.08
N GLU A 518 -15.05 -4.82 -39.35
CA GLU A 518 -15.67 -4.14 -40.49
C GLU A 518 -15.61 -2.59 -40.43
N GLU A 519 -14.86 -2.03 -39.49
CA GLU A 519 -14.74 -0.58 -39.29
C GLU A 519 -13.28 -0.10 -39.19
N PHE A 520 -13.04 1.16 -39.54
CA PHE A 520 -11.78 1.83 -39.25
C PHE A 520 -11.72 2.22 -37.76
N LYS A 521 -10.82 1.60 -37.03
CA LYS A 521 -10.56 1.87 -35.62
C LYS A 521 -9.32 2.75 -35.46
N ILE A 522 -9.44 3.80 -34.64
CA ILE A 522 -8.39 4.79 -34.39
C ILE A 522 -7.78 4.55 -33.02
N PHE A 523 -6.46 4.45 -33.00
CA PHE A 523 -5.67 4.33 -31.80
C PHE A 523 -4.86 5.60 -31.57
N MET A 524 -4.82 6.05 -30.31
CA MET A 524 -3.91 7.09 -29.84
C MET A 524 -2.83 6.46 -28.96
N ASN A 525 -1.58 6.61 -29.40
CA ASN A 525 -0.40 5.91 -28.90
C ASN A 525 -0.56 4.39 -28.99
N GLU A 526 -1.17 3.78 -27.99
CA GLU A 526 -1.45 2.34 -27.92
C GLU A 526 -2.90 2.03 -27.56
N PHE A 527 -3.72 3.03 -27.20
CA PHE A 527 -5.09 2.82 -26.74
C PHE A 527 -6.09 3.01 -27.87
N LEU A 528 -7.05 2.10 -27.97
CA LEU A 528 -8.20 2.23 -28.84
C LEU A 528 -9.09 3.35 -28.30
N ILE A 529 -9.39 4.34 -29.13
CA ILE A 529 -10.32 5.43 -28.78
C ILE A 529 -11.71 5.12 -29.32
N GLY A 530 -11.80 4.61 -30.55
CA GLY A 530 -13.08 4.30 -31.19
C GLY A 530 -12.97 4.28 -32.71
N ASN A 531 -14.10 4.41 -33.38
CA ASN A 531 -14.16 4.75 -34.81
C ASN A 531 -13.77 6.23 -35.04
N LEU A 532 -13.78 6.69 -36.30
CA LEU A 532 -13.37 8.07 -36.64
C LEU A 532 -14.23 9.12 -35.93
N GLU A 533 -15.55 8.97 -35.93
CA GLU A 533 -16.47 9.91 -35.28
C GLU A 533 -16.23 9.99 -33.77
N GLN A 534 -16.13 8.84 -33.11
CA GLN A 534 -15.83 8.74 -31.68
C GLN A 534 -14.48 9.35 -31.34
N PHE A 535 -13.47 9.16 -32.20
CA PHE A 535 -12.15 9.78 -32.02
C PHE A 535 -12.22 11.31 -32.11
N GLU A 536 -13.00 11.85 -33.04
CA GLU A 536 -13.15 13.30 -33.19
C GLU A 536 -13.86 13.93 -32.00
N GLN A 537 -14.93 13.29 -31.51
CA GLN A 537 -15.63 13.71 -30.30
C GLN A 537 -14.70 13.65 -29.07
N TYR A 538 -13.90 12.58 -28.95
CA TYR A 538 -12.89 12.46 -27.90
C TYR A 538 -11.83 13.58 -28.00
N ALA A 539 -11.35 13.87 -29.21
CA ALA A 539 -10.35 14.91 -29.41
C ALA A 539 -10.87 16.31 -29.02
N ASP A 540 -12.12 16.64 -29.38
CA ASP A 540 -12.75 17.91 -29.02
C ASP A 540 -13.03 18.05 -27.52
N LYS A 541 -13.25 16.93 -26.83
CA LYS A 541 -13.49 16.91 -25.39
C LYS A 541 -12.21 17.03 -24.56
N GLU A 542 -11.16 16.31 -24.95
CA GLU A 542 -9.97 16.11 -24.11
C GLU A 542 -8.81 17.06 -24.44
N PHE A 543 -8.84 17.75 -25.59
CA PHE A 543 -7.75 18.63 -26.03
C PHE A 543 -8.23 20.02 -26.39
N TYR A 544 -7.35 21.01 -26.22
CA TYR A 544 -7.63 22.38 -26.65
C TYR A 544 -7.65 22.47 -28.19
N LYS A 545 -8.44 23.40 -28.72
CA LYS A 545 -8.91 23.40 -30.12
C LYS A 545 -7.82 23.23 -31.21
N PRO A 546 -6.66 23.92 -31.18
CA PRO A 546 -5.55 23.66 -32.09
C PRO A 546 -5.05 22.21 -32.06
N GLU A 547 -4.75 21.65 -30.88
CA GLU A 547 -4.26 20.27 -30.75
C GLU A 547 -5.34 19.25 -31.17
N ALA A 548 -6.61 19.50 -30.79
CA ALA A 548 -7.73 18.69 -31.23
C ALA A 548 -7.83 18.67 -32.77
N SER A 549 -7.65 19.82 -33.43
CA SER A 549 -7.72 19.92 -34.90
C SER A 549 -6.60 19.13 -35.59
N GLU A 550 -5.38 19.21 -35.07
CA GLU A 550 -4.22 18.43 -35.57
C GLU A 550 -4.45 16.92 -35.42
N LEU A 551 -4.96 16.47 -34.27
CA LEU A 551 -5.28 15.07 -34.00
C LEU A 551 -6.37 14.54 -34.94
N LYS A 552 -7.45 15.31 -35.12
CA LYS A 552 -8.54 14.94 -36.03
C LYS A 552 -8.05 14.83 -37.48
N GLN A 553 -7.25 15.77 -37.94
CA GLN A 553 -6.67 15.70 -39.29
C GLN A 553 -5.78 14.47 -39.45
N ALA A 554 -4.90 14.20 -38.48
CA ALA A 554 -4.05 13.01 -38.50
C ALA A 554 -4.85 11.70 -38.54
N ALA A 555 -5.98 11.63 -37.82
CA ALA A 555 -6.88 10.48 -37.85
C ALA A 555 -7.55 10.31 -39.23
N ARG A 556 -8.13 11.37 -39.80
CA ARG A 556 -8.73 11.36 -41.15
C ARG A 556 -7.71 10.90 -42.21
N ASP A 557 -6.50 11.44 -42.15
CA ASP A 557 -5.40 11.09 -43.05
C ASP A 557 -5.01 9.61 -42.94
N CYS A 558 -4.98 9.07 -41.71
CA CYS A 558 -4.71 7.65 -41.48
C CYS A 558 -5.83 6.79 -42.09
N VAL A 559 -7.10 7.15 -41.89
CA VAL A 559 -8.25 6.42 -42.46
C VAL A 559 -8.19 6.45 -43.99
N ALA A 560 -8.04 7.62 -44.60
CA ALA A 560 -7.98 7.77 -46.05
C ALA A 560 -6.83 6.96 -46.67
N GLN A 561 -5.64 7.03 -46.06
CA GLN A 561 -4.49 6.24 -46.51
C GLN A 561 -4.73 4.73 -46.35
N LEU A 562 -5.35 4.30 -45.25
CA LEU A 562 -5.65 2.89 -45.03
C LEU A 562 -6.71 2.38 -46.01
N GLN A 563 -7.75 3.17 -46.28
CA GLN A 563 -8.78 2.85 -47.27
C GLN A 563 -8.16 2.63 -48.66
N GLN A 564 -7.29 3.54 -49.11
CA GLN A 564 -6.54 3.36 -50.37
C GLN A 564 -5.71 2.06 -50.38
N LYS A 565 -5.04 1.73 -49.26
CA LYS A 565 -4.27 0.48 -49.16
C LYS A 565 -5.13 -0.78 -49.23
N LEU A 566 -6.39 -0.71 -48.78
CA LEU A 566 -7.32 -1.84 -48.78
C LEU A 566 -8.06 -1.99 -50.11
N SER A 567 -8.35 -0.88 -50.82
CA SER A 567 -8.99 -0.91 -52.15
C SER A 567 -8.10 -1.43 -53.29
N VAL A 568 -6.80 -1.61 -53.06
CA VAL A 568 -5.82 -2.12 -54.05
C VAL A 568 -5.49 -3.60 -53.81
N LYS A 569 -6.21 -4.27 -52.90
CA LYS A 569 -6.17 -5.72 -52.67
C LYS A 569 -7.43 -6.37 -53.22
#